data_AF-A0A2Z6RPB6-F1
#
_entry.id   AF-A0A2Z6RPB6-F1
#
_cell.length_a   1.000
_cell.length_b   1.000
_cell.length_c   1.000
_cell.angle_alpha   90.00
_cell.angle_beta   90.00
_cell.angle_gamma   90.00
#
_symmetry.space_group_name_H-M   'P 1'
#
loop_
_entity.id
_entity.type
_entity.pdbx_description
1 polymer ?
#
loop_
_entity_poly.entity_id
_entity_poly.type
_entity_poly.pdbx_seq_one_letter_code
_entity_poly.pdbx_strand_id
1 'polypeptide(L)'
;MAQNFSPDLHTLITKLRFNPDNFYTIFQSAFNSAYEKFQMHISQHPVRPLFRTSRIFDPLYVKIGIQVGDTSRNDIYRYLVIIELNNPSDKLLQEWAIYCESVNEIVEENIDLNLYWVGKKRILPILLNIALDIIWLPISSCSVERSFSMYNNLLNSDWQNLFCELLKQLNMLYFNGEKGESG
;
A
#
# COMPACT_ATOMS: atom_id res chain seq x y z
N MET A 1 3.72 34.75 2.29
CA MET A 1 4.76 33.74 1.97
C MET A 1 4.06 32.43 1.64
N ALA A 2 3.77 32.20 0.35
CA ALA A 2 3.05 31.05 -0.18
C ALA A 2 4.02 30.12 -0.93
N GLN A 3 4.98 29.54 -0.22
CA GLN A 3 6.10 28.82 -0.85
C GLN A 3 5.84 27.32 -1.14
N ASN A 4 4.67 26.77 -0.79
CA ASN A 4 4.44 25.32 -0.83
C ASN A 4 3.42 24.84 -1.88
N PHE A 5 2.84 25.73 -2.69
CA PHE A 5 1.85 25.35 -3.71
C PHE A 5 2.42 25.55 -5.11
N SER A 6 2.11 24.62 -6.02
CA SER A 6 2.65 24.68 -7.38
C SER A 6 2.20 25.98 -8.11
N PRO A 7 3.02 26.49 -9.04
CA PRO A 7 2.66 27.62 -9.90
C PRO A 7 1.34 27.42 -10.66
N ASP A 8 0.97 26.17 -10.94
CA ASP A 8 -0.26 25.82 -11.66
C ASP A 8 -1.50 26.11 -10.82
N LEU A 9 -1.44 25.80 -9.51
CA LEU A 9 -2.52 26.12 -8.59
C LEU A 9 -2.70 27.63 -8.45
N HIS A 10 -1.60 28.38 -8.36
CA HIS A 10 -1.66 29.85 -8.33
C HIS A 10 -2.33 30.41 -9.59
N THR A 11 -1.90 29.95 -10.75
CA THR A 11 -2.44 30.36 -12.06
C THR A 11 -3.94 30.05 -12.16
N LEU A 12 -4.38 28.89 -11.67
CA LEU A 12 -5.78 28.49 -11.67
C LEU A 12 -6.63 29.37 -10.75
N ILE A 13 -6.17 29.65 -9.53
CA ILE A 13 -6.87 30.49 -8.55
C ILE A 13 -7.07 31.91 -9.11
N THR A 14 -6.00 32.49 -9.69
CA THR A 14 -6.06 33.81 -10.31
C THR A 14 -7.00 33.82 -11.53
N LYS A 15 -6.96 32.77 -12.37
CA LYS A 15 -7.87 32.63 -13.54
C LYS A 15 -9.35 32.57 -13.11
N LEU A 16 -9.63 31.90 -11.99
CA LEU A 16 -10.96 31.81 -11.39
C LEU A 16 -11.35 33.08 -10.60
N ARG A 17 -10.49 34.11 -10.61
CA ARG A 17 -10.68 35.41 -9.94
C ARG A 17 -10.83 35.31 -8.41
N PHE A 18 -10.31 34.24 -7.81
CA PHE A 18 -10.19 34.16 -6.36
C PHE A 18 -8.98 34.95 -5.88
N ASN A 19 -9.09 35.54 -4.69
CA ASN A 19 -7.94 36.13 -4.01
C ASN A 19 -7.02 34.99 -3.52
N PRO A 20 -5.75 34.92 -3.98
CA PRO A 20 -4.86 33.81 -3.63
C PRO A 20 -4.58 33.68 -2.14
N ASP A 21 -4.37 34.78 -1.42
CA ASP A 21 -4.04 34.75 0.00
C ASP A 21 -5.20 34.20 0.84
N ASN A 22 -6.43 34.62 0.52
CA ASN A 22 -7.63 34.09 1.18
C ASN A 22 -7.87 32.62 0.80
N PHE A 23 -7.74 32.28 -0.49
CA PHE A 23 -7.95 30.90 -0.95
C PHE A 23 -6.93 29.94 -0.34
N TYR A 24 -5.63 30.29 -0.33
CA TYR A 24 -4.60 29.46 0.28
C TYR A 24 -4.86 29.22 1.76
N THR A 25 -5.31 30.25 2.48
CA THR A 25 -5.64 30.12 3.91
C THR A 25 -6.79 29.13 4.12
N ILE A 26 -7.88 29.27 3.35
CA ILE A 26 -9.04 28.37 3.43
C ILE A 26 -8.67 26.95 3.00
N PHE A 27 -7.96 26.82 1.89
CA PHE A 27 -7.52 25.52 1.36
C PHE A 27 -6.59 24.80 2.32
N GLN A 28 -5.60 25.51 2.90
CA GLN A 28 -4.69 24.94 3.89
C GLN A 28 -5.44 24.49 5.14
N SER A 29 -6.40 25.30 5.62
CA SER A 29 -7.24 24.92 6.75
C SER A 29 -8.07 23.66 6.45
N ALA A 30 -8.73 23.61 5.29
CA ALA A 30 -9.52 22.45 4.87
C ALA A 30 -8.65 21.19 4.70
N PHE A 31 -7.48 21.33 4.07
CA PHE A 31 -6.51 20.26 3.91
C PHE A 31 -6.03 19.73 5.26
N ASN A 32 -5.65 20.61 6.19
CA ASN A 32 -5.20 20.20 7.52
C ASN A 32 -6.32 19.47 8.27
N SER A 33 -7.55 19.97 8.26
CA SER A 33 -8.68 19.30 8.90
C SER A 33 -9.01 17.94 8.27
N ALA A 34 -8.93 17.82 6.94
CA ALA A 34 -9.10 16.54 6.26
C ALA A 34 -7.96 15.56 6.60
N TYR A 35 -6.73 16.04 6.61
CA TYR A 35 -5.53 15.27 6.96
C TYR A 35 -5.58 14.77 8.41
N GLU A 36 -6.00 15.60 9.36
CA GLU A 36 -6.16 15.20 10.76
C GLU A 36 -7.22 14.10 10.92
N LYS A 37 -8.37 14.24 10.27
CA LYS A 37 -9.40 13.18 10.24
C LYS A 37 -8.86 11.88 9.66
N PHE A 38 -8.15 11.97 8.54
CA PHE A 38 -7.49 10.82 7.92
C PHE A 38 -6.44 10.18 8.86
N GLN A 39 -5.61 10.99 9.52
CA GLN A 39 -4.58 10.50 10.45
C GLN A 39 -5.17 9.79 11.67
N MET A 40 -6.28 10.30 12.22
CA MET A 40 -7.00 9.62 13.29
C MET A 40 -7.55 8.27 12.81
N HIS A 41 -8.17 8.25 11.63
CA HIS A 41 -8.78 7.04 11.08
C HIS A 41 -7.74 5.98 10.70
N ILE A 42 -6.68 6.34 9.96
CA ILE A 42 -5.62 5.42 9.57
C ILE A 42 -4.91 4.85 10.80
N SER A 43 -4.78 5.64 11.88
CA SER A 43 -4.09 5.19 13.09
C SER A 43 -4.85 4.10 13.83
N GLN A 44 -6.18 4.12 13.73
CA GLN A 44 -7.08 3.16 14.36
C GLN A 44 -7.55 2.05 13.39
N HIS A 45 -7.13 2.08 12.13
CA HIS A 45 -7.64 1.16 11.12
C HIS A 45 -7.21 -0.29 11.40
N PRO A 46 -8.14 -1.26 11.45
CA PRO A 46 -7.85 -2.64 11.85
C PRO A 46 -6.92 -3.38 10.88
N VAL A 47 -6.92 -3.01 9.60
CA VAL A 47 -6.07 -3.62 8.55
C VAL A 47 -4.73 -2.88 8.38
N ARG A 48 -4.49 -1.78 9.13
CA ARG A 48 -3.23 -1.03 9.06
C ARG A 48 -1.99 -1.90 9.30
N PRO A 49 -1.99 -2.85 10.26
CA PRO A 49 -0.86 -3.76 10.44
C PRO A 49 -0.60 -4.62 9.20
N LEU A 50 -1.65 -5.11 8.53
CA LEU A 50 -1.53 -5.92 7.32
C LEU A 50 -0.91 -5.11 6.18
N PHE A 51 -1.37 -3.88 5.93
CA PHE A 51 -0.78 -3.00 4.90
C PHE A 51 0.67 -2.61 5.18
N ARG A 52 1.06 -2.50 6.46
CA ARG A 52 2.46 -2.26 6.81
C ARG A 52 3.30 -3.49 6.55
N THR A 53 2.77 -4.66 6.89
CA THR A 53 3.43 -5.94 6.72
C THR A 53 3.53 -6.34 5.24
N SER A 54 2.54 -6.04 4.40
CA SER A 54 2.57 -6.38 2.97
C SER A 54 3.75 -5.77 2.21
N ARG A 55 4.29 -4.65 2.70
CA ARG A 55 5.47 -3.98 2.12
C ARG A 55 6.72 -4.84 2.12
N ILE A 56 6.78 -5.89 2.93
CA ILE A 56 7.93 -6.80 2.93
C ILE A 56 8.12 -7.53 1.61
N PHE A 57 7.05 -7.66 0.82
CA PHE A 57 7.12 -8.26 -0.50
C PHE A 57 7.54 -7.27 -1.59
N ASP A 58 7.75 -6.00 -1.22
CA ASP A 58 8.50 -5.05 -2.03
C ASP A 58 9.99 -5.15 -1.66
N PRO A 59 10.84 -5.69 -2.55
CA PRO A 59 12.25 -5.84 -2.24
C PRO A 59 12.97 -4.50 -2.01
N LEU A 60 12.49 -3.38 -2.59
CA LEU A 60 13.07 -2.06 -2.31
C LEU A 60 12.83 -1.63 -0.86
N TYR A 61 11.67 -1.98 -0.29
CA TYR A 61 11.36 -1.69 1.10
C TYR A 61 12.31 -2.40 2.07
N VAL A 62 12.63 -3.67 1.78
CA VAL A 62 13.60 -4.46 2.55
C VAL A 62 15.01 -3.90 2.36
N LYS A 63 15.41 -3.57 1.12
CA LYS A 63 16.72 -2.97 0.78
C LYS A 63 16.99 -1.69 1.56
N ILE A 64 16.02 -0.78 1.60
CA ILE A 64 16.13 0.47 2.36
C ILE A 64 16.35 0.19 3.85
N GLY A 65 15.71 -0.83 4.42
CA GLY A 65 15.94 -1.22 5.81
C GLY A 65 17.39 -1.62 6.06
N ILE A 66 17.90 -2.52 5.21
CA ILE A 66 19.28 -3.00 5.28
C ILE A 66 20.28 -1.85 5.15
N GLN A 67 20.08 -0.95 4.17
CA GLN A 67 20.96 0.20 3.92
C GLN A 67 21.04 1.16 5.11
N VAL A 68 19.96 1.32 5.86
CA VAL A 68 19.89 2.19 7.05
C VAL A 68 20.33 1.45 8.32
N GLY A 69 20.76 0.19 8.21
CA GLY A 69 21.18 -0.65 9.34
C GLY A 69 20.02 -1.18 10.18
N ASP A 70 18.79 -1.10 9.67
CA ASP A 70 17.58 -1.63 10.30
C ASP A 70 17.45 -3.12 9.99
N THR A 71 18.17 -3.94 10.77
CA THR A 71 18.14 -5.41 10.67
C THR A 71 16.77 -6.00 11.02
N SER A 72 15.90 -5.21 11.63
CA SER A 72 14.59 -5.67 12.05
C SER A 72 13.63 -5.95 10.90
N ARG A 73 13.92 -5.45 9.69
CA ARG A 73 13.10 -5.76 8.50
C ARG A 73 13.35 -7.14 7.92
N ASN A 74 14.44 -7.79 8.35
CA ASN A 74 14.79 -9.14 7.92
C ASN A 74 14.27 -10.21 8.90
N ASP A 75 13.66 -9.79 10.02
CA ASP A 75 13.09 -10.70 11.01
C ASP A 75 11.65 -11.05 10.64
N ILE A 76 11.46 -12.28 10.14
CA ILE A 76 10.16 -12.83 9.72
C ILE A 76 9.13 -12.79 10.85
N TYR A 77 9.56 -12.91 12.10
CA TYR A 77 8.67 -12.92 13.28
C TYR A 77 8.12 -11.54 13.63
N ARG A 78 8.52 -10.47 12.94
CA ARG A 78 7.87 -9.16 13.06
C ARG A 78 6.58 -9.05 12.23
N TYR A 79 6.32 -10.03 11.39
CA TYR A 79 5.27 -10.00 10.37
C TYR A 79 4.13 -10.98 10.65
N LEU A 80 3.84 -11.22 11.93
CA LEU A 80 2.85 -12.18 12.45
C LEU A 80 1.40 -11.94 11.97
N VAL A 81 1.12 -10.77 11.40
CA VAL A 81 -0.19 -10.44 10.82
C VAL A 81 -0.48 -11.32 9.60
N ILE A 82 0.56 -11.78 8.90
CA ILE A 82 0.44 -12.79 7.86
C ILE A 82 0.51 -14.15 8.52
N ILE A 83 -0.57 -14.93 8.41
CA ILE A 83 -0.75 -16.19 9.14
C ILE A 83 0.37 -17.17 8.80
N GLU A 84 0.78 -17.21 7.53
CA GLU A 84 1.84 -18.06 7.01
C GLU A 84 3.22 -17.71 7.59
N LEU A 85 3.44 -16.45 7.98
CA LEU A 85 4.70 -15.98 8.60
C LEU A 85 4.68 -16.07 10.12
N ASN A 86 3.52 -16.20 10.75
CA ASN A 86 3.39 -16.35 12.20
C ASN A 86 3.94 -17.70 12.71
N ASN A 87 3.87 -18.75 11.87
CA ASN A 87 4.42 -20.06 12.18
C ASN A 87 5.10 -20.65 10.93
N PRO A 88 6.25 -20.12 10.53
CA PRO A 88 6.87 -20.49 9.27
C PRO A 88 7.47 -21.89 9.36
N SER A 89 7.31 -22.67 8.28
CA SER A 89 8.04 -23.94 8.14
C SER A 89 9.54 -23.69 7.94
N ASP A 90 10.38 -24.70 8.21
CA ASP A 90 11.83 -24.60 7.96
C ASP A 90 12.16 -24.22 6.51
N LYS A 91 11.36 -24.72 5.55
CA LYS A 91 11.49 -24.35 4.13
C LYS A 91 11.17 -22.88 3.88
N LEU A 92 10.15 -22.35 4.54
CA LEU A 92 9.79 -20.94 4.43
C LEU A 92 10.84 -20.04 5.08
N LEU A 93 11.42 -20.45 6.21
CA LEU A 93 12.57 -19.75 6.82
C LEU A 93 13.78 -19.72 5.88
N GLN A 94 14.05 -20.83 5.20
CA GLN A 94 15.12 -20.90 4.21
C GLN A 94 14.85 -19.97 3.01
N GLU A 95 13.65 -20.00 2.45
CA GLU A 95 13.26 -19.10 1.36
C GLU A 95 13.32 -17.62 1.80
N TRP A 96 12.89 -17.31 3.01
CA TRP A 96 12.96 -15.96 3.56
C TRP A 96 14.40 -15.45 3.68
N ALA A 97 15.33 -16.30 4.13
CA ALA A 97 16.75 -15.95 4.20
C ALA A 97 17.32 -15.66 2.80
N ILE A 98 17.03 -16.52 1.82
CA ILE A 98 17.45 -16.34 0.42
C ILE A 98 16.85 -15.05 -0.15
N TYR A 99 15.59 -14.76 0.14
CA TYR A 99 14.94 -13.52 -0.27
C TYR A 99 15.68 -12.30 0.27
N CYS A 100 15.88 -12.22 1.59
CA CYS A 100 16.59 -11.11 2.24
C CYS A 100 18.00 -10.91 1.68
N GLU A 101 18.71 -12.00 1.39
CA GLU A 101 20.05 -11.93 0.79
C GLU A 101 20.00 -11.40 -0.64
N SER A 102 19.07 -11.91 -1.46
CA SER A 102 18.91 -11.52 -2.86
C SER A 102 18.49 -10.05 -3.05
N VAL A 103 17.90 -9.44 -2.04
CA VAL A 103 17.52 -8.02 -2.04
C VAL A 103 18.74 -7.10 -2.13
N ASN A 104 19.90 -7.53 -1.62
CA ASN A 104 21.13 -6.72 -1.68
C ASN A 104 21.70 -6.62 -3.09
N GLU A 105 21.37 -7.56 -3.97
CA GLU A 105 21.87 -7.63 -5.34
C GLU A 105 21.10 -6.73 -6.31
N ILE A 106 19.94 -6.22 -5.87
CA ILE A 106 19.07 -5.38 -6.69
C ILE A 106 19.74 -4.04 -6.92
N VAL A 107 19.82 -3.60 -8.17
CA VAL A 107 20.43 -2.32 -8.55
C VAL A 107 19.35 -1.31 -8.94
N GLU A 108 18.20 -1.79 -9.39
CA GLU A 108 17.08 -1.01 -9.90
C GLU A 108 16.44 -0.12 -8.82
N GLU A 109 15.97 1.06 -9.24
CA GLU A 109 15.24 2.01 -8.38
C GLU A 109 13.73 1.80 -8.42
N ASN A 110 13.24 1.02 -9.39
CA ASN A 110 11.84 0.68 -9.55
C ASN A 110 11.71 -0.78 -10.02
N ILE A 111 10.78 -1.52 -9.42
CA ILE A 111 10.61 -2.95 -9.62
C ILE A 111 9.14 -3.25 -9.90
N ASP A 112 8.89 -3.94 -11.00
CA ASP A 112 7.60 -4.60 -11.23
C ASP A 112 7.51 -5.81 -10.30
N LEU A 113 6.67 -5.70 -9.27
CA LEU A 113 6.52 -6.75 -8.25
C LEU A 113 6.04 -8.07 -8.85
N ASN A 114 5.15 -8.04 -9.84
CA ASN A 114 4.64 -9.25 -10.45
C ASN A 114 5.75 -9.98 -11.23
N LEU A 115 6.50 -9.26 -12.06
CA LEU A 115 7.63 -9.84 -12.79
C LEU A 115 8.73 -10.33 -11.85
N TYR A 116 9.03 -9.58 -10.79
CA TYR A 116 10.00 -9.95 -9.77
C TYR A 116 9.65 -11.29 -9.12
N TRP A 117 8.43 -11.40 -8.58
CA TRP A 117 7.98 -12.58 -7.87
C TRP A 117 7.87 -13.80 -8.80
N VAL A 118 7.30 -13.64 -10.00
CA VAL A 118 7.26 -14.72 -11.00
C VAL A 118 8.68 -15.19 -11.38
N GLY A 119 9.64 -14.28 -11.50
CA GLY A 119 11.05 -14.60 -11.75
C GLY A 119 11.71 -15.42 -10.62
N LYS A 120 11.24 -15.26 -9.37
CA LYS A 120 11.74 -15.99 -8.20
C LYS A 120 11.06 -17.35 -7.98
N LYS A 121 10.06 -17.74 -8.78
CA LYS A 121 9.27 -18.99 -8.62
C LYS A 121 10.09 -20.25 -8.37
N ARG A 122 11.23 -20.41 -9.04
CA ARG A 122 12.08 -21.61 -8.90
C ARG A 122 12.84 -21.66 -7.57
N ILE A 123 13.13 -20.49 -7.00
CA ILE A 123 14.00 -20.32 -5.83
C ILE A 123 13.16 -20.12 -4.57
N LEU A 124 12.06 -19.38 -4.68
CA LEU A 124 11.18 -18.97 -3.58
C LEU A 124 9.72 -19.40 -3.83
N PRO A 125 9.42 -20.69 -4.10
CA PRO A 125 8.08 -21.12 -4.47
C PRO A 125 7.02 -20.93 -3.37
N ILE A 126 7.36 -21.10 -2.10
CA ILE A 126 6.41 -20.92 -0.99
C ILE A 126 6.17 -19.43 -0.75
N LEU A 127 7.24 -18.65 -0.67
CA LEU A 127 7.17 -17.21 -0.44
C LEU A 127 6.49 -16.49 -1.62
N LEU A 128 6.68 -16.98 -2.85
CA LEU A 128 5.95 -16.51 -4.02
C LEU A 128 4.44 -16.62 -3.84
N ASN A 129 3.94 -17.78 -3.41
CA ASN A 129 2.49 -17.98 -3.28
C ASN A 129 1.92 -17.00 -2.27
N ILE A 130 2.59 -16.84 -1.12
CA ILE A 130 2.20 -15.87 -0.08
C ILE A 130 2.27 -14.44 -0.64
N ALA A 131 3.34 -14.11 -1.38
CA ALA A 131 3.53 -12.78 -1.95
C ALA A 131 2.42 -12.45 -2.96
N LEU A 132 2.07 -13.38 -3.86
CA LEU A 132 1.03 -13.16 -4.87
C LEU A 132 -0.34 -12.90 -4.24
N ASP A 133 -0.65 -13.49 -3.09
CA ASP A 133 -1.92 -13.20 -2.40
C ASP A 133 -1.95 -11.78 -1.80
N ILE A 134 -0.78 -11.18 -1.57
CA ILE A 134 -0.61 -9.98 -0.75
C ILE A 134 -0.21 -8.75 -1.57
N ILE A 135 0.61 -8.88 -2.62
CA ILE A 135 1.11 -7.73 -3.41
C ILE A 135 -0.01 -6.98 -4.15
N TRP A 136 -1.16 -7.64 -4.37
CA TRP A 136 -2.32 -7.01 -4.98
C TRP A 136 -3.19 -6.24 -3.97
N LEU A 137 -2.90 -6.34 -2.67
CA LEU A 137 -3.61 -5.56 -1.66
C LEU A 137 -3.38 -4.07 -1.94
N PRO A 138 -4.45 -3.31 -2.20
CA PRO A 138 -4.30 -1.92 -2.58
C PRO A 138 -3.79 -1.09 -1.40
N ILE A 139 -2.57 -0.60 -1.52
CA ILE A 139 -1.84 0.13 -0.46
C ILE A 139 -2.30 1.59 -0.28
N SER A 140 -3.21 2.08 -1.13
CA SER A 140 -3.81 3.42 -1.07
C SER A 140 -5.23 3.42 -1.64
N SER A 141 -6.07 4.39 -1.25
CA SER A 141 -7.44 4.54 -1.79
C SER A 141 -7.48 4.70 -3.32
N CYS A 142 -6.50 5.38 -3.91
CA CYS A 142 -6.36 5.49 -5.37
C CYS A 142 -5.95 4.14 -6.00
N SER A 143 -5.10 3.37 -5.32
CA SER A 143 -4.80 1.98 -5.71
C SER A 143 -6.05 1.10 -5.56
N VAL A 144 -6.89 1.31 -4.55
CA VAL A 144 -8.14 0.58 -4.34
C VAL A 144 -9.08 0.77 -5.54
N GLU A 145 -9.31 1.99 -6.02
CA GLU A 145 -10.15 2.27 -7.19
C GLU A 145 -9.61 1.64 -8.48
N ARG A 146 -8.30 1.75 -8.70
CA ARG A 146 -7.63 1.17 -9.88
C ARG A 146 -7.63 -0.35 -9.84
N SER A 147 -7.40 -0.91 -8.65
CA SER A 147 -7.50 -2.34 -8.39
C SER A 147 -8.92 -2.83 -8.58
N PHE A 148 -9.98 -2.15 -8.11
CA PHE A 148 -11.36 -2.54 -8.35
C PHE A 148 -11.74 -2.52 -9.84
N SER A 149 -11.25 -1.54 -10.60
CA SER A 149 -11.43 -1.52 -12.06
C SER A 149 -10.72 -2.68 -12.76
N MET A 150 -9.54 -3.10 -12.28
CA MET A 150 -8.85 -4.29 -12.77
C MET A 150 -9.51 -5.59 -12.29
N TYR A 151 -9.95 -5.65 -11.03
CA TYR A 151 -10.60 -6.81 -10.40
C TYR A 151 -11.95 -7.12 -11.04
N ASN A 152 -12.73 -6.12 -11.45
CA ASN A 152 -13.99 -6.34 -12.19
C ASN A 152 -13.77 -7.06 -13.54
N ASN A 153 -12.58 -6.94 -14.16
CA ASN A 153 -12.24 -7.70 -15.37
C ASN A 153 -11.74 -9.12 -15.07
N LEU A 154 -11.26 -9.37 -13.84
CA LEU A 154 -10.64 -10.65 -13.42
C LEU A 154 -11.60 -11.57 -12.65
N LEU A 155 -12.66 -11.03 -12.03
CA LEU A 155 -13.61 -11.75 -11.16
C LEU A 155 -14.68 -12.58 -11.90
N ASN A 156 -14.44 -12.97 -13.16
CA ASN A 156 -15.31 -13.97 -13.79
C ASN A 156 -15.10 -15.34 -13.09
N SER A 157 -16.12 -15.67 -12.29
CA SER A 157 -16.54 -16.95 -11.72
C SER A 157 -15.78 -17.63 -10.57
N ASP A 158 -14.45 -17.52 -10.40
CA ASP A 158 -13.77 -18.63 -9.67
C ASP A 158 -13.27 -18.38 -8.23
N TRP A 159 -13.32 -17.15 -7.68
CA TRP A 159 -12.66 -16.83 -6.40
C TRP A 159 -13.58 -16.51 -5.21
N GLN A 160 -14.65 -17.29 -5.02
CA GLN A 160 -15.65 -17.01 -3.96
C GLN A 160 -15.21 -17.26 -2.50
N ASN A 161 -14.09 -17.93 -2.22
CA ASN A 161 -13.88 -18.49 -0.86
C ASN A 161 -12.82 -17.81 0.02
N LEU A 162 -12.02 -16.87 -0.47
CA LEU A 162 -11.03 -16.15 0.37
C LEU A 162 -11.42 -14.71 0.70
N PHE A 163 -12.51 -14.19 0.11
CA PHE A 163 -12.74 -12.76 0.07
C PHE A 163 -13.88 -12.25 0.94
N CYS A 164 -14.90 -13.01 1.36
CA CYS A 164 -16.11 -12.39 1.95
C CYS A 164 -15.85 -11.43 3.14
N GLU A 165 -14.95 -11.77 4.07
CA GLU A 165 -14.67 -10.91 5.22
C GLU A 165 -13.72 -9.75 4.87
N LEU A 166 -12.73 -9.99 3.99
CA LEU A 166 -11.83 -8.96 3.47
C LEU A 166 -12.56 -8.00 2.52
N LEU A 167 -13.49 -8.51 1.71
CA LEU A 167 -14.39 -7.80 0.79
C LEU A 167 -15.39 -6.98 1.60
N LYS A 168 -15.90 -7.49 2.74
CA LYS A 168 -16.71 -6.68 3.67
C LYS A 168 -15.90 -5.54 4.27
N GLN A 169 -14.64 -5.77 4.67
CA GLN A 169 -13.76 -4.72 5.20
C GLN A 169 -13.36 -3.69 4.13
N LEU A 170 -13.08 -4.14 2.90
CA LEU A 170 -12.85 -3.30 1.72
C LEU A 170 -14.12 -2.55 1.28
N ASN A 171 -15.29 -3.18 1.36
CA ASN A 171 -16.58 -2.53 1.11
C ASN A 171 -16.90 -1.51 2.21
N MET A 172 -16.54 -1.75 3.47
CA MET A 172 -16.67 -0.73 4.52
C MET A 172 -15.74 0.47 4.27
N LEU A 173 -14.56 0.26 3.67
CA LEU A 173 -13.71 1.35 3.18
C LEU A 173 -14.36 2.11 2.00
N TYR A 174 -15.00 1.39 1.08
CA TYR A 174 -15.71 1.94 -0.09
C TYR A 174 -16.99 2.72 0.30
N PHE A 175 -17.84 2.17 1.16
CA PHE A 175 -19.12 2.81 1.56
C PHE A 175 -18.96 3.94 2.58
N ASN A 176 -17.80 4.03 3.26
CA ASN A 176 -17.47 5.18 4.11
C ASN A 176 -16.65 6.25 3.34
N GLY A 177 -16.29 5.99 2.07
CA GLY A 177 -15.71 6.93 1.12
C GLY A 177 -16.77 7.50 0.17
N GLU A 178 -17.54 8.46 0.67
CA GLU A 178 -18.48 9.37 -0.03
C GLU A 178 -19.78 8.82 -0.65
N LYS A 179 -20.90 9.38 -0.18
CA LYS A 179 -21.77 10.18 -1.05
C LYS A 179 -22.07 11.51 -0.38
N GLY A 180 -21.65 12.60 -1.01
CA GLY A 180 -22.45 13.82 -0.96
C GLY A 180 -23.80 13.55 -1.62
N GLU A 181 -24.85 14.17 -1.11
CA GLU A 181 -26.02 14.45 -1.92
C GLU A 181 -26.10 15.96 -2.12
N SER A 182 -25.91 16.32 -3.38
CA SER A 182 -26.27 17.57 -4.00
C SER A 182 -27.77 17.81 -3.85
N GLY A 183 -28.13 19.01 -3.39
CA GLY A 183 -29.48 19.57 -3.32
C GLY A 183 -29.42 20.96 -2.72
#